data_AF-A0A562LC62-F1
#
_entry.id   AF-A0A562LC62-F1
#
_cell.length_a   1.000
_cell.length_b   1.000
_cell.length_c   1.000
_cell.angle_alpha   90.00
_cell.angle_beta   90.00
_cell.angle_gamma   90.00
#
_symmetry.space_group_name_H-M   'P 1'
#
loop_
_entity.id
_entity.type
_entity.pdbx_description
1 polymer ?
#
loop_
_entity_poly.entity_id
_entity_poly.type
_entity_poly.pdbx_seq_one_letter_code
_entity_poly.pdbx_strand_id
1 'polypeptide(L)'
;MSWSGFGKGGGGIALAVTVVASFASAGASAAALTPFRYEAQAQRHCPHDQVVWLDFRKGVYYTRSQRRYRQGLDGSFVCLTEARDARYRRSLLGVR
;
A
#
# COMPACT_ATOMS: atom_id res chain seq x y z
N MET A 1 -49.04 17.89 23.54
CA MET A 1 -50.28 17.10 23.66
C MET A 1 -50.53 16.35 22.35
N SER A 2 -50.99 15.10 22.44
CA SER A 2 -51.64 14.26 21.40
C SER A 2 -50.94 14.02 20.06
N TRP A 3 -51.02 12.88 19.38
CA TRP A 3 -51.48 11.50 19.63
C TRP A 3 -51.26 10.78 18.27
N SER A 4 -50.64 9.61 18.33
CA SER A 4 -50.75 8.43 17.44
C SER A 4 -50.44 8.42 15.95
N GLY A 5 -49.84 7.30 15.58
CA GLY A 5 -49.91 6.70 14.24
C GLY A 5 -49.56 5.21 14.32
N PHE A 6 -50.58 4.39 14.56
CA PHE A 6 -50.55 2.93 14.43
C PHE A 6 -50.12 2.52 13.00
N GLY A 7 -49.31 1.47 12.88
CA GLY A 7 -48.91 0.93 11.56
C GLY A 7 -48.26 -0.45 11.66
N LYS A 8 -49.10 -1.46 11.91
CA LYS A 8 -48.78 -2.90 11.92
C LYS A 8 -48.54 -3.39 10.48
N GLY A 9 -47.48 -4.16 10.20
CA GLY A 9 -47.38 -4.82 8.89
C GLY A 9 -46.14 -5.70 8.67
N GLY A 10 -46.39 -6.99 8.45
CA GLY A 10 -45.58 -7.93 7.66
C GLY A 10 -44.17 -8.22 8.19
N GLY A 11 -43.86 -9.41 8.71
CA GLY A 11 -44.00 -10.65 7.96
C GLY A 11 -43.01 -10.65 6.80
N GLY A 12 -41.75 -10.98 7.08
CA GLY A 12 -40.69 -11.03 6.08
C GLY A 12 -39.36 -11.37 6.73
N ILE A 13 -39.04 -12.66 6.75
CA ILE A 13 -37.71 -13.21 7.02
C ILE A 13 -36.64 -12.40 6.27
N ALA A 14 -35.96 -11.52 7.00
CA ALA A 14 -34.83 -10.77 6.47
C ALA A 14 -33.66 -11.73 6.32
N LEU A 15 -33.38 -12.13 5.09
CA LEU A 15 -32.13 -12.78 4.69
C LEU A 15 -30.98 -11.86 5.08
N ALA A 16 -30.32 -12.19 6.18
CA ALA A 16 -29.13 -11.49 6.64
C ALA A 16 -27.98 -11.76 5.65
N VAL A 17 -27.76 -10.84 4.73
CA VAL A 17 -26.56 -10.84 3.88
C VAL A 17 -25.39 -10.42 4.76
N THR A 18 -24.68 -11.40 5.32
CA THR A 18 -23.39 -11.16 5.95
C THR A 18 -22.39 -10.85 4.85
N VAL A 19 -22.23 -9.55 4.55
CA VAL A 19 -21.08 -9.08 3.77
C VAL A 19 -19.85 -9.32 4.63
N VAL A 20 -19.16 -10.44 4.38
CA VAL A 20 -17.84 -10.69 4.94
C VAL A 20 -16.91 -9.71 4.24
N ALA A 21 -16.77 -8.52 4.82
CA ALA A 21 -15.71 -7.60 4.45
C ALA A 21 -14.40 -8.28 4.86
N SER A 22 -13.81 -9.05 3.94
CA SER A 22 -12.44 -9.50 4.03
C SER A 22 -11.56 -8.25 3.97
N PHE A 23 -11.35 -7.62 5.12
CA PHE A 23 -10.25 -6.69 5.33
C PHE A 23 -8.99 -7.52 5.13
N ALA A 24 -8.43 -7.43 3.92
CA ALA A 24 -7.06 -7.85 3.68
C ALA A 24 -6.20 -6.97 4.58
N SER A 25 -5.90 -7.49 5.77
CA SER A 25 -4.85 -7.01 6.65
C SER A 25 -3.59 -7.06 5.81
N ALA A 26 -3.24 -5.94 5.18
CA ALA A 26 -1.91 -5.72 4.65
C ALA A 26 -0.99 -5.90 5.86
N GLY A 27 -0.41 -7.10 5.97
CA GLY A 27 0.46 -7.45 7.07
C GLY A 27 1.53 -6.38 7.15
N ALA A 28 1.48 -5.60 8.22
CA ALA A 28 2.62 -4.84 8.70
C ALA A 28 3.61 -5.88 9.25
N SER A 29 4.18 -6.65 8.34
CA SER A 29 5.45 -7.33 8.57
C SER A 29 6.44 -6.20 8.78
N ALA A 30 7.13 -6.20 9.91
CA ALA A 30 8.37 -5.44 10.08
C ALA A 30 9.35 -5.99 9.02
N ALA A 31 9.16 -5.55 7.78
CA ALA A 31 9.78 -6.13 6.62
C ALA A 31 11.19 -5.57 6.63
N ALA A 32 12.13 -6.41 7.08
CA ALA A 32 13.53 -6.14 6.90
C ALA A 32 13.72 -5.70 5.45
N LEU A 33 14.11 -4.44 5.25
CA LEU A 33 14.31 -3.88 3.93
C LEU A 33 15.19 -4.83 3.14
N THR A 34 14.65 -5.39 2.06
CA THR A 34 15.39 -6.26 1.15
C THR A 34 15.84 -5.45 -0.06
N PRO A 35 17.01 -4.78 0.00
CA PRO A 35 17.56 -4.10 -1.17
C PRO A 35 17.91 -5.10 -2.25
N PHE A 36 17.20 -5.03 -3.38
CA PHE A 36 17.53 -5.81 -4.56
C PHE A 36 18.41 -5.00 -5.51
N ARG A 37 19.43 -5.66 -6.06
CA ARG A 37 20.27 -5.06 -7.11
C ARG A 37 19.53 -4.93 -8.44
N TYR A 38 18.56 -5.81 -8.68
CA TYR A 38 17.81 -5.89 -9.94
C TYR A 38 16.30 -5.75 -9.72
N GLU A 39 15.67 -4.97 -10.59
CA GLU A 39 14.21 -4.73 -10.55
C GLU A 39 13.40 -6.02 -10.74
N ALA A 40 13.84 -6.91 -11.63
CA ALA A 40 13.15 -8.17 -11.91
C ALA A 40 13.14 -9.11 -10.69
N GLN A 41 14.07 -8.95 -9.75
CA GLN A 41 14.09 -9.70 -8.50
C GLN A 41 13.07 -9.12 -7.52
N ALA A 42 13.04 -7.79 -7.38
CA ALA A 42 12.06 -7.08 -6.56
C ALA A 42 10.62 -7.31 -7.05
N GLN A 43 10.39 -7.36 -8.38
CA GLN A 43 9.06 -7.65 -8.94
C GLN A 43 8.55 -9.04 -8.57
N ARG A 44 9.44 -10.04 -8.49
CA ARG A 44 9.06 -11.39 -8.04
C ARG A 44 8.80 -11.45 -6.55
N HIS A 45 9.54 -10.66 -5.77
CA HIS A 45 9.33 -10.56 -4.33
C HIS A 45 8.02 -9.84 -4.00
N CYS A 46 7.66 -8.84 -4.80
CA CYS A 46 6.51 -7.99 -4.59
C CYS A 46 5.54 -8.03 -5.77
N PRO A 47 4.79 -9.14 -5.92
CA PRO A 47 3.76 -9.24 -6.94
C PRO A 47 2.52 -8.38 -6.62
N HIS A 48 2.26 -8.13 -5.33
CA HIS A 48 1.13 -7.30 -4.86
C HIS A 48 1.52 -5.84 -4.59
N ASP A 49 2.80 -5.50 -4.73
CA ASP A 49 3.35 -4.20 -4.38
C ASP A 49 4.05 -3.54 -5.57
N GLN A 50 4.22 -2.22 -5.50
CA GLN A 50 4.99 -1.53 -6.53
C GLN A 50 6.47 -1.52 -6.19
N VAL A 51 7.31 -1.87 -7.17
CA VAL A 51 8.76 -1.72 -7.04
C VAL A 51 9.14 -0.25 -7.18
N VAL A 52 9.88 0.24 -6.19
CA VAL A 52 10.43 1.60 -6.14
C VAL A 52 11.95 1.53 -6.07
N TRP A 53 12.59 2.60 -6.54
CA TRP A 53 14.03 2.78 -6.42
C TRP A 53 14.33 3.58 -5.16
N LEU A 54 15.00 2.98 -4.18
CA LEU A 54 15.39 3.63 -2.94
C LEU A 54 16.85 4.08 -3.02
N ASP A 55 17.10 5.32 -2.66
CA ASP A 55 18.44 5.89 -2.53
C ASP A 55 18.81 5.99 -1.03
N PHE A 56 19.77 5.17 -0.59
CA PHE A 56 20.16 5.08 0.82
C PHE A 56 20.85 6.35 1.32
N ARG A 57 21.63 7.02 0.46
CA ARG A 57 22.29 8.28 0.80
C ARG A 57 21.31 9.40 1.11
N LYS A 58 20.25 9.53 0.30
CA LYS A 58 19.23 10.58 0.47
C LYS A 58 18.13 10.17 1.45
N GLY A 59 17.95 8.87 1.71
CA GLY A 59 16.82 8.35 2.48
C GLY A 59 15.49 8.59 1.75
N VAL A 60 15.52 8.58 0.42
CA VAL A 60 14.39 8.92 -0.43
C VAL A 60 14.16 7.84 -1.47
N TYR A 61 12.90 7.47 -1.69
CA TYR A 61 12.52 6.55 -2.76
C TYR A 61 11.82 7.26 -3.92
N TYR A 62 12.01 6.71 -5.12
CA TYR A 62 11.51 7.18 -6.39
C TYR A 62 10.63 6.09 -7.02
N THR A 63 9.49 6.51 -7.55
CA THR A 63 8.59 5.63 -8.30
C THR A 63 9.07 5.49 -9.75
N ARG A 64 8.65 4.41 -10.43
CA ARG A 64 9.02 4.13 -11.83
C ARG A 64 8.71 5.28 -12.81
N SER A 65 7.71 6.12 -12.50
CA SER A 65 7.33 7.29 -13.31
C SER A 65 8.29 8.48 -13.20
N GLN A 66 9.25 8.47 -12.27
CA GLN A 66 10.18 9.58 -12.06
C GLN A 66 11.46 9.38 -12.85
N ARG A 67 12.02 10.45 -13.42
CA ARG A 67 13.29 10.40 -14.19
C ARG A 67 14.50 9.91 -13.38
N ARG A 68 14.43 10.01 -12.05
CA ARG A 68 15.47 9.54 -11.10
C ARG A 68 15.31 8.08 -10.70
N TYR A 69 14.33 7.38 -11.23
CA TYR A 69 14.21 5.94 -11.04
C TYR A 69 15.43 5.24 -11.64
N ARG A 70 16.09 4.36 -10.87
CA ARG A 70 17.37 3.73 -11.25
C ARG A 70 18.51 4.74 -11.47
N GLN A 71 18.42 5.97 -10.96
CA GLN A 71 19.57 6.88 -10.94
C GLN A 71 20.46 6.61 -9.74
N GLY A 72 21.76 6.52 -10.00
CA GLY A 72 22.77 6.30 -8.98
C GLY A 72 23.18 4.83 -8.84
N LEU A 73 24.40 4.64 -8.35
CA LEU A 73 24.92 3.31 -8.00
C LEU A 73 24.59 2.94 -6.55
N ASP A 74 24.33 3.95 -5.71
CA ASP A 74 24.09 3.89 -4.27
C ASP A 74 22.62 3.59 -3.90
N GLY A 75 21.82 3.13 -4.88
CA GLY A 75 20.43 2.79 -4.71
C GLY A 75 20.12 1.33 -5.00
N SER A 76 18.97 0.88 -4.52
CA SER A 76 18.46 -0.47 -4.72
C SER A 76 16.97 -0.47 -5.00
N PHE A 77 16.50 -1.53 -5.64
CA PHE A 77 15.08 -1.77 -5.82
C PHE A 77 14.51 -2.35 -4.53
N VAL A 78 13.43 -1.77 -4.05
CA VAL A 78 12.70 -2.24 -2.86
C VAL A 78 11.21 -2.12 -3.13
N CYS A 79 10.42 -2.73 -2.27
CA CYS A 79 8.96 -2.66 -2.37
C CYS A 79 8.45 -1.37 -1.73
N LEU A 80 7.37 -0.81 -2.27
CA LEU A 80 6.81 0.45 -1.80
C LEU A 80 6.34 0.36 -0.34
N THR A 81 5.71 -0.76 0.04
CA THR A 81 5.31 -0.99 1.44
C THR A 81 6.52 -1.06 2.38
N GLU A 82 7.57 -1.80 2.03
CA GLU A 82 8.84 -1.84 2.79
C GLU A 82 9.46 -0.44 2.95
N ALA A 83 9.52 0.34 1.87
CA ALA A 83 10.06 1.70 1.92
C ALA A 83 9.23 2.61 2.84
N ARG A 84 7.90 2.43 2.89
CA ARG A 84 7.02 3.16 3.81
C ARG A 84 7.18 2.70 5.25
N ASP A 85 7.28 1.39 5.48
CA ASP A 85 7.45 0.78 6.80
C ASP A 85 8.75 1.26 7.44
N ALA A 86 9.82 1.28 6.64
CA ALA A 86 11.12 1.84 7.00
C ALA A 86 11.18 3.36 7.12
N ARG A 87 10.03 4.06 7.02
CA ARG A 87 9.91 5.52 7.20
C ARG A 87 10.74 6.36 6.20
N TYR A 88 11.09 5.80 5.04
CA TYR A 88 11.74 6.59 3.99
C TYR A 88 10.77 7.59 3.37
N ARG A 89 11.28 8.76 2.95
CA ARG A 89 10.44 9.78 2.31
C ARG A 89 10.25 9.48 0.83
N ARG A 90 9.04 9.71 0.33
CA ARG A 90 8.77 9.71 -1.12
C ARG A 90 9.35 10.99 -1.72
N SER A 91 10.14 10.90 -2.79
CA SER A 91 10.37 12.07 -3.64
C SER A 91 9.07 12.34 -4.37
N LEU A 92 8.38 13.43 -4.01
CA LEU A 92 7.10 13.80 -4.62
C LEU A 92 7.27 14.45 -5.99
N LEU A 93 8.45 14.98 -6.27
CA LEU A 93 8.66 15.82 -7.45
C LEU A 93 9.71 15.23 -8.40
N GLY A 94 10.57 14.31 -7.97
CA GLY A 94 11.72 13.89 -8.80
C GLY A 94 12.66 15.05 -9.15
N VAL A 95 12.49 16.21 -8.51
CA VAL A 95 13.25 17.43 -8.74
C VAL A 95 13.81 17.90 -7.40
N ARG A 96 15.14 18.07 -7.42
CA ARG A 96 16.02 18.65 -6.39
C ARG A 96 16.31 17.74 -5.21
#